data_AF-A0A0D3DQY7-F1
#
_entry.id   AF-A0A0D3DQY7-F1
#
_cell.length_a   1.000
_cell.length_b   1.000
_cell.length_c   1.000
_cell.angle_alpha   90.00
_cell.angle_beta   90.00
_cell.angle_gamma   90.00
#
_symmetry.space_group_name_H-M   'P 1'
#
loop_
_entity.id
_entity.type
_entity.pdbx_description
1 polymer ?
#
loop_
_entity_poly.entity_id
_entity_poly.type
_entity_poly.pdbx_seq_one_letter_code
_entity_poly.pdbx_strand_id
1 'polypeptide(L)'
;MDPAEERRHSKRQNKHINMLGFVADSEYGIPRRCPCGGRLINEVRGKEDYDTLPGKRFFTCKNCEVSLLFHRLIIVDPWVIGVQEELERLTKRVEEAEQVMMGVLNLSKQIETLEEEVKILSRQVDYLTVQVDTLEKVCFD
;
A
#
# COMPACT_ATOMS: atom_id res chain seq x y z
N MET A 1 -36.02 40.19 8.85
CA MET A 1 -35.10 39.14 9.32
C MET A 1 -33.78 39.78 9.71
N ASP A 2 -33.19 39.43 10.87
CA ASP A 2 -31.86 39.89 11.28
C ASP A 2 -30.78 39.09 10.53
N PRO A 3 -29.97 39.71 9.65
CA PRO A 3 -28.90 39.02 8.93
C PRO A 3 -27.85 38.39 9.86
N ALA A 4 -27.68 38.90 11.08
CA ALA A 4 -26.78 38.29 12.05
C ALA A 4 -27.35 36.99 12.64
N GLU A 5 -28.67 36.90 12.77
CA GLU A 5 -29.37 35.71 13.27
C GLU A 5 -29.34 34.57 12.26
N GLU A 6 -29.55 34.85 10.98
CA GLU A 6 -29.42 33.86 9.90
C GLU A 6 -27.98 33.30 9.84
N ARG A 7 -26.96 34.15 9.98
CA ARG A 7 -25.56 33.71 10.05
C ARG A 7 -25.30 32.84 11.29
N ARG A 8 -25.90 33.15 12.45
CA ARG A 8 -25.78 32.31 13.66
C ARG A 8 -26.46 30.95 13.45
N HIS A 9 -27.63 30.95 12.84
CA HIS A 9 -28.41 29.73 12.55
C HIS A 9 -27.67 28.80 11.58
N SER A 10 -27.18 29.33 10.45
CA SER A 10 -26.40 28.57 9.47
C SER A 10 -25.13 27.98 10.09
N LYS A 11 -24.41 28.74 10.93
CA LYS A 11 -23.25 28.22 11.67
C LYS A 11 -23.61 27.06 12.62
N ARG A 12 -24.78 27.09 13.26
CA ARG A 12 -25.24 26.00 14.13
C ARG A 12 -25.60 24.75 13.34
N GLN A 13 -26.31 24.91 12.22
CA GLN A 13 -26.63 23.79 11.33
C GLN A 13 -25.37 23.13 10.78
N ASN A 14 -24.40 23.92 10.30
CA ASN A 14 -23.15 23.37 9.78
C ASN A 14 -22.37 22.61 10.87
N LYS A 15 -22.35 23.11 12.11
CA LYS A 15 -21.75 22.37 13.25
C LYS A 15 -22.45 21.05 13.52
N HIS A 16 -23.78 21.01 13.43
CA HIS A 16 -24.54 19.78 13.63
C HIS A 16 -24.28 18.74 12.53
N ILE A 17 -24.27 19.17 11.26
CA ILE A 17 -23.94 18.31 10.12
C ILE A 17 -22.53 17.74 10.26
N ASN A 18 -21.55 18.57 10.60
CA ASN A 18 -20.18 18.11 10.83
C ASN A 18 -20.08 17.10 11.97
N MET A 19 -20.82 17.33 13.08
CA MET A 19 -20.86 16.40 14.20
C MET A 19 -21.42 15.03 13.79
N LEU A 20 -22.50 14.98 13.00
CA LEU A 20 -23.06 13.74 12.47
C LEU A 20 -22.07 13.02 11.55
N GLY A 21 -21.33 13.75 10.71
CA GLY A 21 -20.27 13.19 9.88
C GLY A 21 -19.16 12.53 10.71
N PHE A 22 -18.72 13.17 11.80
CA PHE A 22 -17.70 12.60 12.68
C PHE A 22 -18.18 11.35 13.44
N VAL A 23 -19.49 11.23 13.71
CA VAL A 23 -20.08 10.01 14.28
C VAL A 23 -20.06 8.88 13.24
N ALA A 24 -20.49 9.13 12.01
CA ALA A 24 -20.45 8.13 10.94
C ALA A 24 -19.01 7.66 10.65
N ASP A 25 -18.03 8.58 10.63
CA ASP A 25 -16.61 8.26 10.49
C ASP A 25 -16.10 7.37 11.63
N SER A 26 -16.69 7.48 12.82
CA SER A 26 -16.33 6.66 13.98
C SER A 26 -16.97 5.29 13.97
N GLU A 27 -18.17 5.16 13.42
CA GLU A 27 -18.92 3.90 13.39
C GLU A 27 -18.48 3.00 12.22
N TYR A 28 -18.12 3.61 11.08
CA TYR A 28 -17.91 2.89 9.82
C TYR A 28 -16.52 3.13 9.19
N GLY A 29 -15.68 3.97 9.79
CA GLY A 29 -14.41 4.39 9.19
C GLY A 29 -13.29 4.64 10.20
N ILE A 30 -12.25 5.33 9.75
CA ILE A 30 -11.16 5.80 10.61
C ILE A 30 -11.50 7.23 11.05
N PRO A 31 -11.91 7.44 12.32
CA PRO A 31 -12.29 8.76 12.79
C PRO A 31 -11.09 9.72 12.75
N ARG A 32 -11.27 10.85 12.07
CA ARG A 32 -10.23 11.91 11.95
C ARG A 32 -10.42 13.03 12.98
N ARG A 33 -11.64 13.19 13.50
CA ARG A 33 -12.00 14.15 14.55
C ARG A 33 -13.01 13.54 15.51
N CYS A 34 -13.00 14.04 16.73
CA CYS A 34 -14.02 13.73 17.71
C CYS A 34 -15.37 14.34 17.29
N PRO A 35 -16.52 13.71 17.60
CA PRO A 35 -17.84 14.34 17.48
C PRO A 35 -17.96 15.68 18.22
N CYS A 36 -17.18 15.84 19.29
CA CYS A 36 -16.99 17.09 20.02
C CYS A 36 -16.22 18.18 19.24
N GLY A 37 -15.73 17.90 18.03
CA GLY A 37 -14.88 18.77 17.21
C GLY A 37 -13.40 18.81 17.61
N GLY A 38 -13.04 18.10 18.68
CA GLY A 38 -11.67 17.99 19.20
C GLY A 38 -10.74 17.14 18.32
N ARG A 39 -9.44 17.35 18.50
CA ARG A 39 -8.39 16.49 17.92
C ARG A 39 -8.41 15.13 18.61
N LEU A 40 -8.33 14.05 17.83
CA LEU A 40 -8.17 12.70 18.34
C LEU A 40 -6.70 12.41 18.63
N ILE A 41 -6.46 11.69 19.71
CA ILE A 41 -5.17 11.09 20.04
C ILE A 41 -5.26 9.63 19.60
N ASN A 42 -4.36 9.22 18.71
CA ASN A 42 -4.26 7.86 18.21
C ASN A 42 -3.22 7.12 19.05
N GLU A 43 -3.68 6.32 20.01
CA GLU A 43 -2.81 5.52 20.85
C GLU A 43 -2.85 4.07 20.36
N VAL A 44 -1.68 3.56 19.99
CA VAL A 44 -1.49 2.12 19.75
C VAL A 44 -1.10 1.52 21.10
N ARG A 45 -1.98 0.72 21.70
CA ARG A 45 -1.63 0.05 22.96
C ARG A 45 -0.60 -1.05 22.69
N GLY A 46 0.45 -1.07 23.50
CA GLY A 46 1.47 -2.11 23.49
C GLY A 46 0.92 -3.46 23.97
N LYS A 47 1.68 -4.52 23.72
CA LYS A 47 1.32 -5.93 23.97
C LYS A 47 1.03 -6.29 25.45
N GLU A 48 1.32 -5.38 26.37
CA GLU A 48 1.31 -5.66 27.80
C GLU A 48 0.15 -4.89 28.43
N ASP A 49 -0.57 -5.62 29.29
CA ASP A 49 -1.68 -5.18 30.14
C ASP A 49 -3.08 -5.44 29.57
N TYR A 50 -3.51 -6.71 29.72
CA TYR A 50 -4.91 -7.14 29.79
C TYR A 50 -5.78 -6.89 28.54
N ASP A 51 -5.26 -7.12 27.34
CA ASP A 51 -6.06 -7.18 26.11
C ASP A 51 -5.94 -8.56 25.45
N THR A 52 -7.05 -9.27 25.30
CA THR A 52 -7.18 -10.56 24.59
C THR A 52 -6.91 -10.46 23.08
N LEU A 53 -6.55 -9.28 22.56
CA LEU A 53 -6.44 -8.99 21.13
C LEU A 53 -5.30 -7.97 20.89
N PRO A 54 -4.05 -8.44 20.70
CA PRO A 54 -2.90 -7.60 20.37
C PRO A 54 -3.13 -6.80 19.08
N GLY A 55 -2.78 -5.50 19.06
CA GLY A 55 -2.78 -4.68 17.83
C GLY A 55 -3.96 -3.73 17.63
N LYS A 56 -4.87 -3.60 18.61
CA LYS A 56 -5.95 -2.61 18.53
C LYS A 56 -5.42 -1.18 18.65
N ARG A 57 -5.91 -0.29 17.79
CA ARG A 57 -5.70 1.17 17.88
C ARG A 57 -6.90 1.80 18.60
N PHE A 58 -6.64 2.68 19.55
CA PHE A 58 -7.67 3.40 20.29
C PHE A 58 -7.62 4.88 19.91
N PHE A 59 -8.76 5.42 19.50
CA PHE A 59 -8.93 6.85 19.28
C PHE A 59 -9.55 7.48 20.53
N THR A 60 -8.80 8.34 21.21
CA THR A 60 -9.26 9.03 22.43
C THR A 60 -9.37 10.53 22.20
N CYS A 61 -10.26 11.21 22.94
CA CYS A 61 -10.36 12.67 22.92
C CYS A 61 -10.41 13.24 24.34
N LYS A 62 -9.56 14.23 24.63
CA LYS A 62 -9.46 14.88 25.95
C LYS A 62 -10.70 15.72 26.32
N ASN A 63 -11.40 16.26 25.32
CA ASN A 63 -12.53 17.17 25.52
C ASN A 63 -13.90 16.48 25.51
N CYS A 64 -13.95 15.16 25.30
CA CYS A 64 -15.17 14.39 25.53
C CYS A 64 -15.27 14.08 27.03
N GLU A 65 -15.98 14.92 27.78
CA GLU A 65 -16.30 14.59 29.17
C GLU A 65 -17.27 13.41 29.22
N VAL A 66 -16.95 12.50 30.13
CA VAL A 66 -17.47 11.14 30.23
C VAL A 66 -18.97 11.16 30.57
N SER A 67 -19.81 11.11 29.52
CA SER A 67 -21.14 10.50 29.61
C SER A 67 -20.97 9.01 29.31
N LEU A 68 -20.77 8.29 30.42
CA LEU A 68 -21.00 6.87 30.67
C LEU A 68 -21.34 5.99 29.44
N LEU A 69 -20.48 4.99 29.22
CA LEU A 69 -20.71 3.71 28.53
C LEU A 69 -20.57 3.59 27.00
N PHE A 70 -20.49 4.66 26.19
CA PHE A 70 -20.45 4.47 24.71
C PHE A 70 -19.31 5.13 23.93
N HIS A 71 -18.52 6.06 24.52
CA HIS A 71 -17.54 6.85 23.75
C HIS A 71 -16.06 6.68 24.16
N ARG A 72 -15.75 5.74 25.07
CA ARG A 72 -14.35 5.34 25.31
C ARG A 72 -13.86 4.30 24.30
N LEU A 73 -14.68 3.96 23.32
CA LEU A 73 -14.50 2.81 22.46
C LEU A 73 -15.11 3.15 21.10
N ILE A 74 -14.49 4.08 20.36
CA ILE A 74 -14.54 3.93 18.91
C ILE A 74 -13.67 2.70 18.62
N ILE A 75 -14.26 1.50 18.78
CA ILE A 75 -13.68 0.30 18.21
C ILE A 75 -13.91 0.49 16.71
N VAL A 76 -12.94 1.10 16.02
CA VAL A 76 -12.76 0.71 14.64
C VAL A 76 -12.44 -0.76 14.72
N ASP A 77 -13.36 -1.56 14.20
CA ASP A 77 -13.30 -3.00 14.28
C ASP A 77 -11.86 -3.48 13.97
N PRO A 78 -11.17 -4.16 14.90
CA PRO A 78 -9.75 -4.48 14.75
C PRO A 78 -9.45 -5.21 13.44
N TRP A 79 -10.45 -5.94 12.93
CA TRP A 79 -10.39 -6.64 11.67
C TRP A 79 -10.39 -5.70 10.45
N VAL A 80 -11.12 -4.58 10.45
CA VAL A 80 -11.14 -3.62 9.32
C VAL A 80 -9.76 -2.97 9.15
N ILE A 81 -9.13 -2.57 10.25
CA ILE A 81 -7.78 -1.99 10.22
C ILE A 81 -6.75 -3.06 9.83
N GLY A 82 -6.81 -4.25 10.43
CA GLY A 82 -5.89 -5.33 10.08
C GLY A 82 -6.00 -5.74 8.62
N VAL A 83 -7.22 -5.77 8.07
CA VAL A 83 -7.46 -6.03 6.64
C VAL A 83 -6.91 -4.90 5.78
N GLN A 84 -7.06 -3.63 6.17
CA GLN A 84 -6.50 -2.52 5.41
C GLN A 84 -4.95 -2.54 5.41
N GLU A 85 -4.32 -2.79 6.56
CA GLU A 85 -2.85 -2.86 6.66
C GLU A 85 -2.29 -4.03 5.83
N GLU A 86 -2.94 -5.21 5.89
CA GLU A 86 -2.55 -6.35 5.07
C GLU A 86 -2.82 -6.10 3.58
N LEU A 87 -3.90 -5.38 3.23
CA LEU A 87 -4.17 -4.99 1.84
C LEU A 87 -3.09 -4.04 1.31
N GLU A 88 -2.69 -3.02 2.07
CA GLU A 88 -1.62 -2.09 1.69
C GLU A 88 -0.28 -2.84 1.53
N ARG A 89 0.03 -3.76 2.45
CA ARG A 89 1.24 -4.60 2.38
C ARG A 89 1.22 -5.53 1.17
N LEU A 90 0.10 -6.18 0.88
CA LEU A 90 -0.05 -7.07 -0.28
C LEU A 90 0.03 -6.30 -1.58
N THR A 91 -0.61 -5.13 -1.66
CA THR A 91 -0.56 -4.23 -2.82
C THR A 91 0.89 -3.88 -3.14
N LYS A 92 1.68 -3.47 -2.14
CA LYS A 92 3.11 -3.18 -2.34
C LYS A 92 3.89 -4.39 -2.87
N ARG A 93 3.65 -5.59 -2.34
CA ARG A 93 4.32 -6.82 -2.79
C ARG A 93 3.93 -7.19 -4.23
N VAL A 94 2.70 -6.90 -4.64
CA VAL A 94 2.23 -7.12 -6.02
C VAL A 94 2.92 -6.14 -6.97
N GLU A 95 3.01 -4.86 -6.62
CA GLU A 95 3.73 -3.85 -7.41
C GLU A 95 5.21 -4.22 -7.58
N GLU A 96 5.88 -4.67 -6.50
CA GLU A 96 7.26 -5.16 -6.55
C GLU A 96 7.41 -6.40 -7.46
N ALA A 97 6.47 -7.34 -7.38
CA ALA A 97 6.48 -8.53 -8.24
C ALA A 97 6.25 -8.20 -9.73
N GLU A 98 5.39 -7.23 -10.02
CA GLU A 98 5.16 -6.74 -11.38
C GLU A 98 6.42 -6.14 -11.99
N GLN A 99 7.18 -5.34 -11.21
CA GLN A 99 8.47 -4.81 -11.66
C GLN A 99 9.48 -5.93 -11.98
N VAL A 100 9.54 -6.97 -11.14
CA VAL A 100 10.40 -8.14 -11.38
C VAL A 100 9.98 -8.88 -12.66
N MET A 101 8.68 -9.10 -12.86
CA MET A 101 8.16 -9.74 -14.08
C MET A 101 8.54 -8.96 -15.35
N MET A 102 8.42 -7.64 -15.33
CA MET A 102 8.86 -6.79 -16.44
C MET A 102 10.37 -6.93 -16.72
N GLY A 103 11.18 -7.02 -15.66
CA GLY A 103 12.62 -7.30 -15.78
C GLY A 103 12.91 -8.64 -16.43
N VAL A 104 12.22 -9.71 -16.01
CA VAL A 104 12.37 -11.06 -16.58
C VAL A 104 12.00 -11.09 -18.07
N LEU A 105 10.92 -10.42 -18.47
CA LEU A 105 10.53 -10.34 -19.88
C LEU A 105 11.59 -9.64 -20.74
N ASN A 106 12.21 -8.58 -20.24
CA ASN A 106 13.28 -7.89 -20.95
C ASN A 106 14.54 -8.75 -21.08
N LEU A 107 14.93 -9.43 -20.00
CA LEU A 107 16.06 -10.36 -20.00
C LEU A 107 15.83 -11.54 -20.96
N SER A 108 14.61 -12.08 -21.02
CA SER A 108 14.25 -13.15 -21.95
C SER A 108 14.51 -12.76 -23.40
N LYS A 109 14.11 -11.55 -23.80
CA LYS A 109 14.36 -11.04 -25.16
C LYS A 109 15.85 -10.89 -25.45
N GLN A 110 16.64 -10.42 -24.49
CA GLN A 110 18.10 -10.30 -24.65
C GLN A 110 18.76 -11.67 -24.81
N ILE A 111 18.30 -12.67 -24.05
CA ILE A 111 18.79 -14.05 -24.17
C ILE A 111 18.46 -14.61 -25.56
N GLU A 112 17.23 -14.42 -26.06
CA GLU A 112 16.84 -14.85 -27.41
C GLU A 112 17.75 -14.24 -28.49
N THR A 113 18.01 -12.93 -28.42
CA THR A 113 18.94 -12.26 -29.36
C THR A 113 20.37 -12.82 -29.24
N LEU A 114 20.89 -12.99 -28.02
CA LEU A 114 22.23 -13.55 -27.82
C LEU A 114 22.34 -14.99 -28.31
N GLU A 115 21.30 -15.81 -28.15
CA GLU A 115 21.28 -17.17 -28.68
C GLU A 115 21.34 -17.21 -30.21
N GLU A 116 20.70 -16.27 -30.90
CA GLU A 116 20.80 -16.14 -32.35
C GLU A 116 22.21 -15.73 -32.79
N GLU A 117 22.81 -14.75 -32.12
CA GLU A 117 24.19 -14.31 -32.40
C GLU A 117 25.19 -15.45 -32.20
N VAL A 118 25.08 -16.22 -31.12
CA VAL A 118 25.93 -17.39 -30.85
C VAL A 118 25.79 -18.45 -31.95
N LYS A 119 24.55 -18.71 -32.43
CA LYS A 119 24.33 -19.65 -33.55
C LYS A 119 25.01 -19.20 -34.84
N ILE A 120 24.99 -17.89 -35.12
CA ILE A 120 25.65 -17.32 -36.31
C ILE A 120 27.16 -17.47 -36.18
N LEU A 121 27.73 -17.07 -35.05
CA LEU A 121 29.17 -17.17 -34.78
C LEU A 121 29.67 -18.60 -34.84
N SER A 122 28.92 -19.56 -34.28
CA SER A 122 29.28 -20.99 -34.33
C SER A 122 29.42 -21.48 -35.77
N ARG A 123 28.50 -21.10 -36.67
CA ARG A 123 28.58 -21.48 -38.09
C ARG A 123 29.79 -20.86 -38.78
N GLN A 124 30.13 -19.62 -38.43
CA GLN A 124 31.32 -18.96 -38.97
C GLN A 124 32.61 -19.64 -38.51
N VAL A 125 32.68 -20.05 -37.25
CA VAL A 125 33.80 -20.83 -36.71
C VAL A 125 33.92 -22.16 -37.44
N ASP A 126 32.83 -22.92 -37.59
CA ASP A 126 32.84 -24.22 -38.31
C ASP A 126 33.36 -24.06 -39.74
N TYR A 127 32.90 -23.01 -40.44
CA TYR A 127 33.35 -22.71 -41.80
C TYR A 127 34.85 -22.40 -41.88
N LEU A 128 35.34 -21.53 -40.97
CA LEU A 128 36.75 -21.16 -40.91
C LEU A 128 37.63 -22.36 -40.53
N THR A 129 37.16 -23.23 -39.64
CA THR A 129 37.86 -24.48 -39.28
C THR A 129 38.10 -25.35 -40.52
N VAL A 130 37.07 -25.56 -41.36
CA VAL A 130 37.21 -26.32 -42.61
C VAL A 130 38.20 -25.66 -43.58
N GLN A 131 38.19 -24.32 -43.69
CA GLN A 131 39.13 -23.60 -44.53
C GLN A 131 40.58 -23.76 -44.04
N VAL A 132 40.80 -23.65 -42.73
CA VAL A 132 42.12 -23.83 -42.11
C VAL A 132 42.62 -25.25 -42.34
N ASP A 133 41.81 -26.28 -42.09
CA ASP A 133 42.17 -27.69 -42.33
C ASP A 133 42.55 -27.94 -43.81
N THR A 134 41.85 -27.27 -44.74
CA THR A 134 42.14 -27.38 -46.18
C THR A 134 43.46 -26.71 -46.52
N LEU A 135 43.71 -25.50 -46.00
CA LEU A 135 44.96 -24.78 -46.20
C LEU A 135 46.15 -25.50 -45.58
N GLU A 136 45.98 -26.12 -44.41
CA GLU A 136 47.03 -26.88 -43.72
C GLU A 136 47.48 -28.06 -44.59
N LYS A 137 46.55 -28.81 -45.19
CA LYS A 137 46.88 -29.88 -46.15
C LYS A 137 47.64 -29.35 -47.37
N VAL A 138 47.20 -28.24 -47.96
CA VAL A 138 47.86 -27.69 -49.16
C VAL A 138 49.26 -27.14 -48.88
N CYS A 139 49.52 -26.62 -47.67
CA CYS A 139 50.78 -25.99 -47.31
C CYS A 139 51.83 -26.96 -46.74
N PHE A 140 51.40 -28.09 -46.18
CA PHE A 140 52.28 -29.00 -45.44
C PHE A 140 52.30 -30.46 -45.95
N ASP A 141 51.47 -30.83 -46.92
CA ASP A 141 51.66 -32.03 -47.77
C ASP A 141 52.56 -31.72 -48.98
#